data_AF-A0A7M2SXI8-F1
#
_entry.id   AF-A0A7M2SXI8-F1
#
_cell.length_a   1.000
_cell.length_b   1.000
_cell.length_c   1.000
_cell.angle_alpha   90.00
_cell.angle_beta   90.00
_cell.angle_gamma   90.00
#
_symmetry.space_group_name_H-M   'P 1'
#
loop_
_entity.id
_entity.type
_entity.pdbx_description
1 polymer ?
#
loop_
_entity_poly.entity_id
_entity_poly.type
_entity_poly.pdbx_seq_one_letter_code
_entity_poly.pdbx_strand_id
1 'polypeptide(L)'
;MSRATRAHTIRGHLVAGGLVDLGLGEATQKAGPDGHDVDGFSVRQHLEGDTLVVIAGAYGPNWLRTLAELTGRLESPHVKCTVRGQAPGLGDHEVLVRWSTSEELQARKVAEAQRQAPLKKQLREQQAVQEAEERRRSLEAAGQSGLF
;
A
#
# COMPACT_ATOMS: atom_id res chain seq x y z
N MET A 1 15.29 -15.87 10.90
CA MET A 1 15.08 -16.53 9.60
C MET A 1 14.03 -15.76 8.81
N SER A 2 14.32 -15.41 7.55
CA SER A 2 13.34 -14.80 6.65
C SER A 2 12.25 -15.82 6.32
N ARG A 3 10.98 -15.45 6.50
CA ARG A 3 9.85 -16.33 6.15
C ARG A 3 9.71 -16.35 4.63
N ALA A 4 9.58 -17.56 4.06
CA ALA A 4 9.32 -17.73 2.63
C ALA A 4 8.05 -16.96 2.20
N THR A 5 8.18 -16.16 1.15
CA THR A 5 7.07 -15.39 0.60
C THR A 5 6.34 -16.27 -0.42
N ARG A 6 5.02 -16.42 -0.26
CA ARG A 6 4.21 -17.25 -1.16
C ARG A 6 3.50 -16.38 -2.19
N ALA A 7 3.61 -16.74 -3.47
CA ALA A 7 3.01 -15.97 -4.55
C ALA A 7 1.48 -15.83 -4.41
N HIS A 8 0.79 -16.90 -3.97
CA HIS A 8 -0.66 -16.83 -3.77
C HIS A 8 -1.08 -15.82 -2.69
N THR A 9 -0.24 -15.60 -1.67
CA THR A 9 -0.51 -14.59 -0.63
C THR A 9 -0.37 -13.19 -1.19
N ILE A 10 0.69 -12.93 -1.98
CA ILE A 10 0.91 -11.65 -2.66
C ILE A 10 -0.24 -11.37 -3.63
N ARG A 11 -0.59 -12.34 -4.47
CA ARG A 11 -1.76 -12.28 -5.36
C ARG A 11 -3.03 -11.91 -4.60
N GLY A 12 -3.29 -12.59 -3.48
CA GLY A 12 -4.45 -12.31 -2.63
C GLY A 12 -4.51 -10.86 -2.15
N HIS A 13 -3.39 -10.29 -1.69
CA HIS A 13 -3.33 -8.89 -1.27
C HIS A 13 -3.61 -7.92 -2.42
N LEU A 14 -3.07 -8.20 -3.61
CA LEU A 14 -3.23 -7.33 -4.78
C LEU A 14 -4.67 -7.38 -5.33
N VAL A 15 -5.23 -8.58 -5.47
CA VAL A 15 -6.61 -8.81 -5.91
C VAL A 15 -7.60 -8.24 -4.89
N ALA A 16 -7.37 -8.43 -3.59
CA ALA A 16 -8.26 -7.89 -2.55
C ALA A 16 -8.34 -6.37 -2.56
N GLY A 17 -7.29 -5.68 -3.01
CA GLY A 17 -7.37 -4.24 -3.24
C GLY A 17 -8.10 -3.86 -4.53
N GLY A 18 -8.39 -4.81 -5.44
CA GLY A 18 -9.03 -4.55 -6.73
C GLY A 18 -8.09 -4.45 -7.94
N LEU A 19 -6.85 -4.96 -7.86
CA LEU A 19 -6.01 -5.10 -9.05
C LEU A 19 -6.38 -6.38 -9.83
N VAL A 20 -6.23 -6.32 -11.15
CA VAL A 20 -6.55 -7.42 -12.06
C VAL A 20 -5.32 -8.31 -12.24
N ASP A 21 -5.46 -9.59 -11.89
CA ASP A 21 -4.46 -10.61 -12.23
C ASP A 21 -4.67 -11.05 -13.67
N LEU A 22 -3.63 -10.90 -14.49
CA LEU A 22 -3.66 -11.27 -15.91
C LEU A 22 -3.38 -12.76 -16.14
N GLY A 23 -2.94 -13.51 -15.11
CA GLY A 23 -2.67 -14.93 -15.24
C GLY A 23 -1.57 -15.27 -16.24
N LEU A 24 -0.61 -14.35 -16.46
CA LEU A 24 0.42 -14.51 -17.49
C LEU A 24 1.30 -15.74 -17.22
N GLY A 25 1.60 -16.50 -18.28
CA GLY A 25 2.58 -17.57 -18.24
C GLY A 25 4.01 -17.05 -18.18
N GLU A 26 4.97 -17.89 -17.80
CA GLU A 26 6.38 -17.49 -17.62
C GLU A 26 6.99 -16.85 -18.88
N ALA A 27 6.67 -17.37 -20.07
CA ALA A 27 7.17 -16.83 -21.34
C ALA A 27 6.67 -15.40 -21.57
N THR A 28 5.40 -15.12 -21.30
CA THR A 28 4.80 -13.79 -21.45
C THR A 28 5.37 -12.81 -20.43
N GLN A 29 5.60 -13.27 -19.19
CA GLN A 29 6.21 -12.44 -18.16
C GLN A 29 7.63 -11.99 -18.54
N LYS A 30 8.42 -12.89 -19.15
CA LYS A 30 9.77 -12.59 -19.65
C LYS A 30 9.78 -11.65 -20.86
N ALA A 31 8.70 -11.60 -21.64
CA ALA A 31 8.62 -10.77 -22.84
C ALA A 31 8.54 -9.27 -22.54
N GLY A 32 8.06 -8.90 -21.35
CA GLY A 32 7.96 -7.50 -20.91
C GLY A 32 6.52 -6.97 -20.90
N PRO A 33 6.34 -5.65 -20.70
CA PRO A 33 5.02 -5.04 -20.53
C PRO A 33 4.21 -4.91 -21.83
N ASP A 34 4.83 -5.17 -22.98
CA ASP A 34 4.23 -5.02 -24.31
C ASP A 34 3.28 -6.18 -24.65
N GLY A 35 2.15 -5.86 -25.32
CA GLY A 35 1.23 -6.86 -25.87
C GLY A 35 -0.01 -7.16 -25.03
N HIS A 36 -0.34 -6.30 -24.05
CA HIS A 36 -1.54 -6.43 -23.23
C HIS A 36 -2.49 -5.24 -23.41
N ASP A 37 -3.74 -5.51 -23.79
CA ASP A 37 -4.77 -4.48 -24.02
C ASP A 37 -5.38 -3.92 -22.72
N VAL A 38 -5.08 -4.54 -21.58
CA VAL A 38 -5.61 -4.17 -20.26
C VAL A 38 -4.50 -4.06 -19.24
N ASP A 39 -4.63 -3.07 -18.35
CA ASP A 39 -3.75 -2.91 -17.21
C ASP A 39 -3.98 -4.04 -16.21
N GLY A 40 -2.89 -4.63 -15.72
CA GLY A 40 -2.97 -5.65 -14.70
C GLY A 40 -1.60 -6.08 -14.20
N PHE A 41 -1.56 -7.19 -13.50
CA PHE A 41 -0.34 -7.70 -12.92
C PHE A 41 -0.19 -9.20 -13.10
N SER A 42 1.03 -9.67 -12.91
CA SER A 42 1.33 -11.09 -12.72
C SER A 42 2.23 -11.27 -11.50
N VAL A 43 2.23 -12.48 -10.93
CA VAL A 43 3.15 -12.85 -9.87
C VAL A 43 3.81 -14.18 -10.19
N ARG A 44 5.12 -14.27 -9.94
CA ARG A 44 5.88 -15.51 -10.01
C ARG A 44 6.72 -15.71 -8.76
N GLN A 45 6.94 -16.96 -8.40
CA GLN A 45 7.93 -17.29 -7.38
C GLN A 45 9.32 -17.30 -7.99
N HIS A 46 10.28 -16.77 -7.25
CA HIS A 46 11.67 -16.79 -7.62
C HIS A 46 12.50 -17.22 -6.42
N LEU A 47 13.62 -17.87 -6.69
CA LEU A 47 14.54 -18.31 -5.66
C LEU A 47 15.76 -17.39 -5.69
N GLU A 48 15.93 -16.61 -4.63
CA GLU A 48 17.11 -15.75 -4.45
C GLU A 48 18.00 -16.39 -3.38
N GLY A 49 19.08 -17.04 -3.82
CA GLY A 49 19.88 -17.93 -2.96
C GLY A 49 19.02 -19.08 -2.42
N ASP A 50 18.88 -19.18 -1.09
CA ASP A 50 18.02 -20.18 -0.43
C ASP A 50 16.65 -19.62 0.02
N THR A 51 16.31 -18.38 -0.36
CA THR A 51 15.07 -17.72 0.08
C THR A 51 14.06 -17.64 -1.05
N LEU A 52 12.85 -18.13 -0.77
CA LEU A 52 11.70 -17.94 -1.67
C LEU A 52 11.17 -16.51 -1.58
N VAL A 53 11.28 -15.82 -2.71
CA VAL A 53 10.81 -14.46 -2.95
C VAL A 53 9.74 -14.48 -4.05
N VAL A 54 9.02 -13.38 -4.19
CA VAL A 54 7.98 -13.23 -5.21
C VAL A 54 8.37 -12.06 -6.10
N ILE A 55 8.24 -12.21 -7.40
CA ILE A 55 8.34 -11.10 -8.34
C ILE A 55 6.93 -10.75 -8.76
N ALA A 56 6.56 -9.48 -8.64
CA ALA A 56 5.30 -8.93 -9.10
C ALA A 56 5.57 -8.00 -10.29
N GLY A 57 4.97 -8.29 -11.44
CA GLY A 57 5.11 -7.49 -12.65
C GLY A 57 3.82 -6.74 -12.96
N ALA A 58 3.93 -5.50 -13.41
CA ALA A 58 2.84 -4.74 -14.00
C ALA A 58 2.85 -4.87 -15.53
N TYR A 59 1.68 -4.94 -16.14
CA TYR A 59 1.51 -5.09 -17.59
C TYR A 59 0.36 -4.22 -18.08
N GLY A 60 0.34 -4.00 -19.39
CA GLY A 60 -0.66 -3.16 -20.06
C GLY A 60 -0.12 -1.78 -20.42
N PRO A 61 -0.95 -0.95 -21.10
CA PRO A 61 -0.53 0.34 -21.64
C PRO A 61 -0.12 1.34 -20.54
N ASN A 62 -0.65 1.20 -19.32
CA ASN A 62 -0.27 2.04 -18.17
C ASN A 62 0.44 1.22 -17.09
N TRP A 63 1.27 0.25 -17.46
CA TRP A 63 1.99 -0.62 -16.53
C TRP A 63 2.74 0.18 -15.44
N LEU A 64 3.29 1.36 -15.74
CA LEU A 64 4.01 2.19 -14.77
C LEU A 64 3.09 2.66 -13.62
N ARG A 65 1.86 3.07 -13.95
CA ARG A 65 0.84 3.44 -12.97
C ARG A 65 0.46 2.21 -12.12
N THR A 66 0.24 1.09 -12.79
CA THR A 66 -0.08 -0.19 -12.12
C THR A 66 1.04 -0.64 -11.19
N LEU A 67 2.32 -0.42 -11.57
CA LEU A 67 3.48 -0.73 -10.75
C LEU A 67 3.56 0.13 -9.49
N ALA A 68 3.25 1.43 -9.61
CA ALA A 68 3.15 2.33 -8.47
C ALA A 68 2.04 1.88 -7.51
N GLU A 69 0.89 1.48 -8.04
CA GLU A 69 -0.23 0.97 -7.24
C GLU A 69 0.07 -0.37 -6.57
N LEU A 70 0.69 -1.32 -7.29
CA LEU A 70 1.21 -2.57 -6.75
C LEU A 70 2.13 -2.30 -5.56
N THR A 71 3.10 -1.41 -5.74
CA THR A 71 4.08 -1.05 -4.72
C THR A 71 3.39 -0.45 -3.48
N GLY A 72 2.55 0.57 -3.67
CA GLY A 72 1.85 1.23 -2.55
C GLY A 72 0.95 0.28 -1.74
N ARG A 73 0.29 -0.67 -2.40
CA ARG A 73 -0.54 -1.68 -1.73
C ARG A 73 0.27 -2.69 -0.96
N LEU A 74 1.35 -3.21 -1.55
CA LEU A 74 2.20 -4.20 -0.90
C LEU A 74 3.00 -3.60 0.27
N GLU A 75 3.29 -2.30 0.22
CA GLU A 75 3.97 -1.58 1.29
C GLU A 75 3.01 -0.94 2.32
N SER A 76 1.70 -1.13 2.14
CA SER A 76 0.70 -0.62 3.08
C SER A 76 0.96 -1.13 4.51
N PRO A 77 0.65 -0.32 5.56
CA PRO A 77 1.06 -0.62 6.94
C PRO A 77 0.61 -1.98 7.51
N HIS A 78 -0.47 -2.55 6.98
CA HIS A 78 -1.04 -3.82 7.43
C HIS A 78 -0.55 -5.03 6.63
N VAL A 79 0.11 -4.79 5.49
CA VAL A 79 0.66 -5.84 4.64
C VAL A 79 2.08 -6.14 5.08
N LYS A 80 2.37 -7.41 5.38
CA LYS A 80 3.65 -7.85 5.94
C LYS A 80 4.71 -8.11 4.85
N CYS A 81 4.70 -7.30 3.80
CA CYS A 81 5.60 -7.42 2.65
C CYS A 81 6.40 -6.14 2.45
N THR A 82 7.61 -6.26 1.93
CA THR A 82 8.49 -5.16 1.52
C THR A 82 8.75 -5.31 0.03
N VAL A 83 8.73 -4.20 -0.69
CA VAL A 83 8.98 -4.16 -2.13
C VAL A 83 10.39 -3.62 -2.38
N ARG A 84 11.09 -4.20 -3.36
CA ARG A 84 12.39 -3.73 -3.85
C ARG A 84 12.29 -3.56 -5.36
N GLY A 85 12.35 -2.30 -5.81
CA GLY A 85 12.24 -1.97 -7.23
C GLY A 85 13.51 -2.19 -8.06
N GLN A 86 14.64 -2.46 -7.42
CA GLN A 86 15.90 -2.72 -8.13
C GLN A 86 16.54 -3.98 -7.53
N ALA A 87 16.54 -5.06 -8.30
CA ALA A 87 17.27 -6.29 -8.02
C ALA A 87 17.79 -6.87 -9.34
N PRO A 88 18.93 -7.60 -9.33
CA PRO A 88 19.45 -8.22 -10.53
C PRO A 88 18.43 -9.16 -11.18
N GLY A 89 18.21 -9.01 -12.49
CA GLY A 89 17.30 -9.87 -13.25
C GLY A 89 15.81 -9.51 -13.16
N LEU A 90 15.47 -8.33 -12.61
CA LEU A 90 14.15 -7.73 -12.74
C LEU A 90 14.05 -6.91 -14.03
N GLY A 91 12.91 -7.01 -14.73
CA GLY A 91 12.54 -6.01 -15.72
C GLY A 91 12.07 -4.70 -15.10
N ASP A 92 12.06 -3.60 -15.87
CA ASP A 92 11.62 -2.27 -15.39
C ASP A 92 10.17 -2.24 -14.88
N HIS A 93 9.37 -3.19 -15.34
CA HIS A 93 7.96 -3.38 -14.98
C HIS A 93 7.77 -4.37 -13.82
N GLU A 94 8.86 -4.87 -13.24
CA GLU A 94 8.84 -5.86 -12.17
C GLU A 94 9.39 -5.29 -10.87
N VAL A 95 8.85 -5.79 -9.75
CA VAL A 95 9.39 -5.54 -8.42
C VAL A 95 9.57 -6.84 -7.66
N LEU A 96 10.62 -6.89 -6.84
CA LEU A 96 10.85 -8.00 -5.93
C LEU A 96 10.08 -7.76 -4.62
N VAL A 97 9.32 -8.76 -4.21
CA VAL A 97 8.49 -8.77 -3.01
C VAL A 97 8.99 -9.84 -2.07
N ARG A 98 9.29 -9.43 -0.84
CA ARG A 98 9.65 -10.34 0.25
C ARG A 98 8.88 -10.04 1.51
N TRP A 99 8.87 -10.99 2.43
CA TRP A 99 8.35 -10.76 3.77
C TRP A 99 9.15 -9.67 4.48
N SER A 100 8.42 -8.79 5.18
CA SER A 100 9.03 -7.71 5.97
C SER A 100 9.69 -8.25 7.24
N THR A 101 10.76 -7.60 7.68
CA THR A 101 11.25 -7.79 9.05
C THR A 101 10.36 -7.04 10.05
N SER A 102 10.42 -7.42 11.33
CA SER A 102 9.70 -6.70 12.38
C SER A 102 10.13 -5.24 12.48
N GLU A 103 11.42 -4.95 12.26
CA GLU A 103 11.99 -3.60 12.25
C GLU A 103 11.42 -2.77 11.10
N GLU A 104 11.33 -3.33 9.89
CA GLU A 104 10.73 -2.65 8.72
C GLU A 104 9.26 -2.32 8.95
N LEU A 105 8.51 -3.23 9.57
CA LEU A 105 7.11 -3.00 9.91
C LEU A 105 6.96 -1.92 10.97
N GLN A 106 7.85 -1.91 11.97
CA GLN A 106 7.83 -0.89 13.01
C GLN A 106 8.20 0.49 12.46
N ALA A 107 9.25 0.57 11.62
CA ALA A 107 9.65 1.80 10.94
C ALA A 107 8.51 2.37 10.08
N ARG A 108 7.78 1.51 9.35
CA ARG A 108 6.61 1.93 8.56
C ARG A 108 5.48 2.47 9.41
N LYS A 109 5.16 1.83 10.54
CA LYS A 109 4.14 2.33 11.47
C LYS A 109 4.50 3.70 12.03
N VAL A 110 5.77 3.90 12.38
CA VAL A 110 6.27 5.19 12.88
C VAL A 110 6.18 6.26 11.79
N ALA A 111 6.64 5.97 10.57
CA ALA A 111 6.57 6.89 9.44
C ALA A 111 5.11 7.28 9.11
N GLU A 112 4.19 6.32 9.13
CA GLU A 112 2.77 6.58 8.90
C GLU A 112 2.15 7.43 10.03
N ALA A 113 2.47 7.13 11.29
CA ALA A 113 2.01 7.93 12.42
C ALA A 113 2.51 9.37 12.34
N GLN A 114 3.76 9.58 11.91
CA GLN A 114 4.34 10.91 11.70
C GLN A 114 3.62 11.67 10.57
N ARG A 115 3.29 11.00 9.45
CA ARG A 115 2.50 11.61 8.37
C ARG A 115 1.09 12.01 8.83
N GLN A 116 0.46 11.19 9.66
CA GLN A 116 -0.91 11.43 10.14
C GLN A 116 -0.99 12.41 11.32
N ALA A 117 0.09 12.62 12.08
CA ALA A 117 0.10 13.47 13.26
C ALA A 117 -0.42 14.91 13.02
N PRO A 118 0.02 15.65 11.98
CA PRO A 118 -0.48 17.00 11.73
C PRO A 118 -1.97 17.01 11.38
N LEU A 119 -2.43 16.06 10.56
CA LEU A 119 -3.83 15.95 10.16
C LEU A 119 -4.73 15.62 11.36
N LYS A 120 -4.30 14.69 12.22
CA LYS A 120 -5.02 14.34 13.45
C LYS A 120 -5.08 15.51 14.43
N LYS A 121 -4.02 16.31 14.51
CA LYS A 121 -4.01 17.52 15.34
C LYS A 121 -5.03 18.54 14.83
N GLN A 122 -5.02 18.84 13.53
CA GLN A 122 -5.98 19.76 12.92
C GLN A 122 -7.43 19.30 13.11
N LEU A 123 -7.69 17.99 12.93
CA LEU A 123 -9.04 17.44 13.11
C LEU A 123 -9.54 17.62 14.55
N ARG A 124 -8.67 17.39 15.55
CA ARG A 124 -9.01 17.58 16.96
C ARG A 124 -9.27 19.05 17.29
N GLU A 125 -8.49 19.96 16.73
CA GLU A 125 -8.69 21.40 16.90
C GLU A 125 -10.04 21.84 16.32
N GLN A 126 -10.40 21.35 15.12
CA GLN A 126 -11.70 21.62 14.50
C GLN A 126 -12.87 21.07 15.33
N GLN A 127 -12.74 19.85 15.85
CA GLN A 127 -13.75 19.23 16.72
C GLN A 127 -13.95 20.04 18.00
N ALA A 128 -12.86 20.48 18.64
CA ALA A 128 -12.94 21.28 19.86
C ALA A 128 -13.62 22.65 19.63
N VAL A 129 -13.39 23.28 18.47
CA VAL A 129 -14.07 24.53 18.09
C VAL A 129 -15.56 24.29 17.85
N GLN A 130 -15.92 23.22 17.14
CA GLN A 130 -17.33 22.86 16.90
C GLN A 130 -18.07 22.57 18.20
N GLU A 131 -17.48 21.78 19.10
CA GLU A 131 -18.08 21.49 20.42
C GLU A 131 -18.24 22.76 21.26
N ALA A 132 -17.29 23.69 21.22
CA ALA A 132 -17.39 24.96 21.93
C ALA A 132 -18.50 25.86 21.36
N GLU A 133 -18.66 25.90 20.04
CA GLU A 133 -19.74 26.64 19.38
C GLU A 133 -21.11 26.03 19.65
N GLU A 134 -21.24 24.70 19.59
CA GLU A 134 -22.48 23.99 19.93
C GLU A 134 -22.85 24.22 21.39
N ARG A 135 -21.88 24.16 22.30
CA ARG A 135 -22.10 24.44 23.71
C ARG A 135 -22.54 25.89 23.92
N ARG A 136 -21.90 26.86 23.27
CA ARG A 136 -22.32 28.26 23.32
C ARG A 136 -23.74 28.46 22.79
N ARG A 137 -24.07 27.89 21.64
CA ARG A 137 -25.43 27.95 21.06
C ARG A 137 -26.46 27.30 21.96
N SER A 138 -26.12 26.20 22.63
CA SER A 138 -27.02 25.54 23.58
C SER A 138 -27.30 26.40 24.82
N LEU A 139 -26.31 27.13 25.32
CA LEU A 139 -26.45 28.08 26.44
C LEU A 139 -27.25 29.33 26.05
N GLU A 140 -27.01 29.87 24.84
CA GLU A 140 -27.78 30.99 24.28
C GLU A 140 -29.25 30.59 24.05
N ALA A 141 -29.51 29.39 23.52
CA ALA A 141 -30.86 28.85 23.33
C ALA A 141 -31.60 28.54 24.64
N ALA A 142 -30.87 28.19 25.70
CA ALA A 142 -31.43 27.99 27.05
C ALA A 142 -31.74 29.32 27.79
N GLY A 143 -31.55 30.47 27.14
CA GLY A 143 -31.87 31.78 27.71
C GLY A 143 -30.86 32.30 28.74
N GLN A 144 -29.67 31.67 28.85
CA GLN A 144 -28.60 32.08 29.76
C GLN A 144 -27.59 33.06 29.12
N SER A 145 -28.03 33.94 28.22
CA SER A 145 -27.14 34.89 27.53
C SER A 145 -27.03 36.28 28.19
N GLY A 146 -27.50 36.45 29.43
CA GLY A 146 -27.44 37.72 30.14
C GLY A 146 -27.00 37.57 31.60
N LEU A 147 -25.69 37.52 31.84
CA LEU A 147 -25.00 37.93 33.06
C LEU A 147 -23.49 37.74 32.78
N PHE A 148 -22.91 38.73 32.09
CA PHE A 148 -21.51 39.20 32.07
C PHE A 148 -21.20 39.85 30.71
#